data_AF-A0A7C2QUR3-F1
#
_entry.id   AF-A0A7C2QUR3-F1
#
_cell.length_a   1.000
_cell.length_b   1.000
_cell.length_c   1.000
_cell.angle_alpha   90.00
_cell.angle_beta   90.00
_cell.angle_gamma   90.00
#
_symmetry.space_group_name_H-M   'P 1'
#
loop_
_entity.id
_entity.type
_entity.pdbx_description
1 polymer ?
#
loop_
_entity_poly.entity_id
_entity_poly.type
_entity_poly.pdbx_seq_one_letter_code
_entity_poly.pdbx_strand_id
1 'polypeptide(L)'
;MRLVFSKINEINLSDYEDKIFITFDMEWAEDEVLDFTLNLIESYKISCTFLVTHKTELLKKMEENSLIELGIHPNFNFLLNGDFRYGKDVKEVISYYKKIVPNALSVRSHCLTESTIILNIFHSLGLIYDLNTFIPFSSGITLKPFNYFTGSLINVL
;
A
#
# COMPACT_ATOMS: atom_id res chain seq x y z
N MET A 1 25.20 -3.57 12.79
CA MET A 1 24.59 -3.03 11.55
C MET A 1 23.38 -2.21 11.97
N ARG A 2 23.26 -0.96 11.53
CA ARG A 2 22.09 -0.12 11.84
C ARG A 2 20.98 -0.49 10.87
N LEU A 3 19.79 -0.83 11.37
CA LEU A 3 18.63 -1.07 10.51
C LEU A 3 18.24 0.24 9.80
N VAL A 4 17.99 0.15 8.50
CA VAL A 4 17.53 1.28 7.67
C VAL A 4 16.07 1.03 7.32
N PHE A 5 15.17 1.88 7.83
CA PHE A 5 13.75 1.83 7.50
C PHE A 5 13.46 2.79 6.36
N SER A 6 12.65 2.35 5.39
CA SER A 6 12.28 3.13 4.20
C SER A 6 10.80 2.97 3.86
N LYS A 7 10.29 3.93 3.08
CA LYS A 7 8.92 3.89 2.54
C LYS A 7 8.90 3.15 1.21
N ILE A 8 7.75 2.60 0.85
CA ILE A 8 7.57 1.85 -0.39
C ILE A 8 7.82 2.73 -1.62
N ASN A 9 7.37 3.99 -1.59
CA ASN A 9 7.64 4.97 -2.66
C ASN A 9 9.11 5.39 -2.80
N GLU A 10 10.01 4.91 -1.93
CA GLU A 10 11.45 5.11 -2.03
C GLU A 10 12.15 3.89 -2.63
N ILE A 11 11.42 2.82 -2.97
CA ILE A 11 11.99 1.64 -3.62
C ILE A 11 12.52 2.01 -4.99
N ASN A 12 13.79 1.69 -5.20
CA ASN A 12 14.47 1.65 -6.48
C ASN A 12 14.94 0.20 -6.72
N LEU A 13 14.73 -0.32 -7.92
CA LEU A 13 15.13 -1.69 -8.30
C LEU A 13 16.63 -1.95 -8.14
N SER A 14 17.47 -0.91 -8.06
CA SER A 14 18.90 -1.03 -7.81
C SER A 14 19.34 -0.83 -6.35
N ASP A 15 18.45 -0.46 -5.43
CA ASP A 15 18.82 -0.06 -4.05
C ASP A 15 17.71 -0.39 -3.01
N TYR A 16 17.46 -1.70 -2.81
CA TYR A 16 16.47 -2.22 -1.86
C TYR A 16 17.03 -3.22 -0.83
N GLU A 17 18.20 -3.84 -1.08
CA GLU A 17 18.65 -5.06 -0.37
C GLU A 17 18.98 -4.86 1.12
N ASP A 18 19.38 -3.66 1.54
CA ASP A 18 19.78 -3.35 2.93
C ASP A 18 18.71 -2.57 3.73
N LYS A 19 17.46 -2.55 3.24
CA LYS A 19 16.36 -1.76 3.81
C LYS A 19 15.24 -2.64 4.34
N ILE A 20 14.55 -2.14 5.37
CA ILE A 20 13.32 -2.72 5.90
C ILE A 20 12.16 -1.80 5.55
N PHE A 21 11.13 -2.36 4.92
CA PHE A 21 9.91 -1.66 4.54
C PHE A 21 8.78 -2.13 5.43
N ILE A 22 8.43 -1.33 6.44
CA ILE A 22 7.29 -1.62 7.30
C ILE A 22 6.04 -1.08 6.63
N THR A 23 5.04 -1.94 6.46
CA THR A 23 3.75 -1.58 5.87
C THR A 23 2.63 -1.92 6.83
N PHE A 24 1.61 -1.06 6.87
CA PHE A 24 0.42 -1.25 7.71
C PHE A 24 -0.83 -1.22 6.85
N ASP A 25 -1.54 -2.32 6.78
CA ASP A 25 -2.88 -2.34 6.20
C ASP A 25 -3.85 -1.78 7.25
N MET A 26 -4.51 -0.66 6.94
CA MET A 26 -5.26 0.10 7.94
C MET A 26 -6.53 -0.63 8.41
N GLU A 27 -7.08 -1.53 7.58
CA GLU A 27 -8.13 -2.51 7.94
C GLU A 27 -9.32 -1.94 8.75
N TRP A 28 -9.79 -0.74 8.41
CA TRP A 28 -10.87 -0.03 9.10
C TRP A 28 -10.68 0.09 10.62
N ALA A 29 -9.43 0.13 11.09
CA ALA A 29 -9.10 0.32 12.49
C ALA A 29 -9.62 1.67 13.01
N GLU A 30 -10.08 1.68 14.25
CA GLU A 30 -10.54 2.90 14.94
C GLU A 30 -9.37 3.85 15.21
N ASP A 31 -9.68 5.15 15.33
CA ASP A 31 -8.69 6.21 15.51
C ASP A 31 -7.77 5.99 16.73
N GLU A 32 -8.27 5.40 17.82
CA GLU A 32 -7.45 5.08 19.01
C GLU A 32 -6.33 4.08 18.69
N VAL A 33 -6.63 3.04 17.89
CA VAL A 33 -5.66 2.03 17.47
C VAL A 33 -4.65 2.61 16.49
N LEU A 34 -5.11 3.47 15.58
CA LEU A 34 -4.25 4.18 14.65
C LEU A 34 -3.31 5.14 15.39
N ASP A 35 -3.81 5.96 16.31
CA ASP A 35 -2.98 6.91 17.05
C ASP A 35 -1.95 6.19 17.94
N PHE A 36 -2.33 5.09 18.59
CA PHE A 36 -1.37 4.24 19.31
C PHE A 36 -0.21 3.80 18.40
N THR A 37 -0.53 3.32 17.19
CA THR A 37 0.47 2.87 16.21
C THR A 37 1.34 4.03 15.73
N LEU A 38 0.74 5.19 15.44
CA LEU A 38 1.47 6.40 15.05
C LEU A 38 2.45 6.87 16.12
N ASN A 39 2.03 6.85 17.39
CA ASN A 39 2.87 7.23 18.51
C ASN A 39 4.11 6.32 18.62
N LEU A 40 3.96 5.02 18.37
CA LEU A 40 5.11 4.10 18.30
C LEU A 40 6.05 4.47 17.15
N ILE A 41 5.52 4.68 15.95
CA ILE A 41 6.31 5.03 14.75
C ILE A 41 7.12 6.31 14.98
N GLU A 42 6.49 7.35 15.53
CA GLU A 42 7.14 8.63 15.84
C GLU A 42 8.21 8.48 16.92
N SER A 43 7.92 7.73 17.99
CA SER A 43 8.87 7.52 19.09
C SER A 43 10.14 6.77 18.66
N TYR A 44 10.01 5.81 17.75
CA TYR A 44 11.12 5.02 17.21
C TYR A 44 11.71 5.59 15.92
N LYS A 45 11.12 6.67 15.36
CA LYS A 45 11.52 7.31 14.09
C LYS A 45 11.59 6.31 12.93
N ILE A 46 10.56 5.50 12.79
CA ILE A 46 10.46 4.45 11.78
C ILE A 46 9.83 5.03 10.52
N SER A 47 10.50 4.89 9.37
CA SER A 47 9.87 5.15 8.08
C SER A 47 8.97 3.97 7.70
N CYS A 48 7.74 4.25 7.25
CA CYS A 48 6.76 3.22 6.92
C CYS A 48 5.67 3.69 5.94
N THR A 49 4.90 2.75 5.42
CA THR A 49 3.80 3.02 4.48
C THR A 49 2.47 2.49 5.05
N PHE A 50 1.45 3.34 5.13
CA PHE A 50 0.09 2.93 5.49
C PHE A 50 -0.76 2.73 4.23
N LEU A 51 -1.45 1.60 4.14
CA LEU A 51 -2.39 1.29 3.06
C LEU A 51 -3.79 1.65 3.58
N VAL A 52 -4.32 2.79 3.12
CA VAL A 52 -5.50 3.46 3.68
C VAL A 52 -6.81 2.83 3.21
N THR A 53 -7.71 2.54 4.15
CA THR A 53 -9.04 1.93 3.89
C THR A 53 -10.21 2.89 3.95
N HIS A 54 -10.12 3.97 4.72
CA HIS A 54 -11.22 4.91 4.95
C HIS A 54 -10.70 6.30 5.32
N LYS A 55 -11.59 7.30 5.28
CA LYS A 55 -11.28 8.67 5.69
C LYS A 55 -11.32 8.76 7.22
N THR A 56 -10.27 9.34 7.80
CA THR A 56 -10.18 9.74 9.21
C THR A 56 -9.45 11.08 9.29
N GLU A 57 -9.68 11.83 10.38
CA GLU A 57 -8.96 13.09 10.65
C GLU A 57 -7.45 12.85 10.86
N LEU A 58 -7.05 11.64 11.24
CA LEU A 58 -5.63 11.28 11.40
C LEU A 58 -4.85 11.28 10.09
N LEU A 59 -5.51 11.14 8.93
CA LEU A 59 -4.82 11.15 7.63
C LEU A 59 -4.05 12.45 7.40
N LYS A 60 -4.56 13.58 7.90
CA LYS A 60 -3.85 14.86 7.76
C LYS A 60 -2.53 14.86 8.53
N LYS A 61 -2.54 14.35 9.77
CA LYS A 61 -1.32 14.18 10.58
C LYS A 61 -0.33 13.23 9.90
N MET A 62 -0.83 12.14 9.32
CA MET A 62 0.01 11.17 8.60
C MET A 62 0.64 11.79 7.34
N GLU A 63 -0.12 12.56 6.56
CA GLU A 63 0.37 13.22 5.33
C GLU A 63 1.44 14.28 5.62
N GLU A 64 1.34 14.99 6.74
CA GLU A 64 2.32 15.97 7.20
C GLU A 64 3.60 15.33 7.79
N ASN A 65 3.60 14.02 8.07
CA ASN A 65 4.72 13.31 8.68
C ASN A 65 5.67 12.73 7.62
N SER A 66 6.91 13.25 7.58
CA SER A 66 7.93 12.82 6.59
C SER A 66 8.34 11.35 6.66
N LEU A 67 8.09 10.68 7.80
CA LEU A 67 8.37 9.26 8.00
C LEU A 67 7.29 8.36 7.35
N ILE A 68 6.13 8.91 6.99
CA ILE A 68 4.98 8.14 6.54
C ILE A 68 4.73 8.36 5.04
N GLU A 69 4.46 7.28 4.34
CA GLU A 69 3.80 7.28 3.05
C GLU A 69 2.35 6.81 3.21
N LEU A 70 1.44 7.42 2.45
CA LEU A 70 0.07 6.95 2.31
C LEU A 70 -0.14 6.27 0.94
N GLY A 71 -0.40 4.96 0.98
CA GLY A 71 -0.93 4.17 -0.13
C GLY A 71 -2.43 3.90 0.03
N ILE A 72 -3.01 3.10 -0.87
CA ILE A 72 -4.42 2.72 -0.83
C ILE A 72 -4.61 1.23 -0.58
N HIS A 73 -5.69 0.88 0.13
CA HIS A 73 -6.06 -0.52 0.44
C HIS A 73 -7.44 -0.92 -0.13
N PRO A 74 -7.59 -1.01 -1.46
CA PRO A 74 -8.89 -1.28 -2.07
C PRO A 74 -9.48 -2.63 -1.68
N ASN A 75 -10.76 -2.62 -1.29
CA ASN A 75 -11.54 -3.81 -1.04
C ASN A 75 -12.40 -4.18 -2.26
N PHE A 76 -11.94 -5.18 -3.03
CA PHE A 76 -12.66 -5.74 -4.17
C PHE A 76 -13.67 -6.83 -3.78
N ASN A 77 -13.67 -7.32 -2.54
CA ASN A 77 -14.56 -8.40 -2.12
C ASN A 77 -16.03 -8.03 -2.30
N PHE A 78 -16.41 -6.77 -2.07
CA PHE A 78 -17.78 -6.31 -2.31
C PHE A 78 -18.15 -6.45 -3.79
N LEU A 79 -17.31 -5.96 -4.70
CA LEU A 79 -17.52 -6.07 -6.14
C LEU A 79 -17.67 -7.53 -6.58
N LEU A 80 -16.80 -8.42 -6.09
CA LEU A 80 -16.84 -9.85 -6.38
C LEU A 80 -18.12 -10.54 -5.88
N ASN A 81 -18.75 -9.99 -4.84
CA ASN A 81 -20.01 -10.46 -4.29
C ASN A 81 -21.24 -9.74 -4.87
N GLY A 82 -21.08 -8.90 -5.90
CA GLY A 82 -22.18 -8.13 -6.50
C GLY A 82 -22.67 -6.95 -5.65
N ASP A 83 -21.88 -6.51 -4.67
CA ASP A 83 -22.11 -5.31 -3.87
C ASP A 83 -21.25 -4.16 -4.40
N PHE A 84 -21.91 -3.11 -4.88
CA PHE A 84 -21.26 -2.01 -5.59
C PHE A 84 -20.99 -0.78 -4.70
N ARG A 85 -20.95 -0.93 -3.37
CA ARG A 85 -20.77 0.19 -2.42
C ARG A 85 -19.52 1.06 -2.66
N TYR A 86 -18.45 0.48 -3.21
CA TYR A 86 -17.21 1.20 -3.54
C TYR A 86 -17.03 1.44 -5.04
N GLY A 87 -17.90 0.88 -5.88
CA GLY A 87 -17.80 0.97 -7.34
C GLY A 87 -18.46 -0.22 -8.04
N LYS A 88 -18.90 0.00 -9.27
CA LYS A 88 -19.53 -1.01 -10.14
C LYS A 88 -18.54 -1.82 -10.97
N ASP A 89 -17.29 -1.40 -10.99
CA ASP A 89 -16.18 -2.09 -11.63
C ASP A 89 -14.86 -1.83 -10.87
N VAL A 90 -13.80 -2.50 -11.30
CA VAL A 90 -12.46 -2.40 -10.70
C VAL A 90 -11.94 -0.95 -10.68
N LYS A 91 -12.17 -0.18 -11.76
CA LYS A 91 -11.68 1.20 -11.88
C LYS A 91 -12.40 2.12 -10.91
N GLU A 92 -13.71 1.98 -10.76
CA GLU A 92 -14.49 2.73 -9.79
C GLU A 92 -14.08 2.42 -8.35
N VAL A 93 -13.85 1.14 -8.03
CA VAL A 93 -13.34 0.74 -6.70
C VAL A 93 -12.00 1.42 -6.41
N ILE A 94 -11.02 1.33 -7.31
CA ILE A 94 -9.71 1.99 -7.08
C ILE A 94 -9.87 3.51 -7.01
N SER A 95 -10.71 4.09 -7.86
CA SER A 95 -10.99 5.53 -7.87
C SER A 95 -11.64 6.00 -6.57
N TYR A 96 -12.44 5.18 -5.90
CA TYR A 96 -12.98 5.48 -4.58
C TYR A 96 -11.84 5.68 -3.56
N TYR A 97 -10.86 4.77 -3.50
CA TYR A 97 -9.73 4.90 -2.56
C TYR A 97 -8.78 6.03 -2.96
N LYS A 98 -8.56 6.28 -4.26
CA LYS A 98 -7.81 7.47 -4.70
C LYS A 98 -8.52 8.79 -4.38
N LYS A 99 -9.84 8.82 -4.18
CA LYS A 99 -10.48 10.04 -3.63
C LYS A 99 -10.09 10.30 -2.17
N ILE A 100 -9.74 9.26 -1.42
CA ILE A 100 -9.27 9.35 -0.03
C ILE A 100 -7.79 9.76 -0.01
N VAL A 101 -6.97 9.14 -0.86
CA VAL A 101 -5.53 9.45 -1.00
C VAL A 101 -5.19 9.77 -2.47
N PRO A 102 -5.41 11.01 -2.94
CA PRO A 102 -5.26 11.38 -4.36
C PRO A 102 -3.88 11.10 -4.95
N ASN A 103 -2.84 11.32 -4.14
CA ASN A 103 -1.45 11.21 -4.56
C ASN A 103 -0.85 9.81 -4.29
N ALA A 104 -1.67 8.82 -3.93
CA ALA A 104 -1.19 7.47 -3.66
C ALA A 104 -0.46 6.89 -4.88
N LEU A 105 0.73 6.35 -4.61
CA LEU A 105 1.56 5.59 -5.56
C LEU A 105 1.55 4.09 -5.23
N SER A 106 1.40 3.73 -3.96
CA SER A 106 1.41 2.35 -3.47
C SER A 106 0.01 1.78 -3.27
N VAL A 107 -0.15 0.50 -3.56
CA VAL A 107 -1.42 -0.22 -3.41
C VAL A 107 -1.22 -1.65 -2.93
N ARG A 108 -2.03 -2.05 -1.96
CA ARG A 108 -2.26 -3.45 -1.62
C ARG A 108 -3.77 -3.69 -1.64
N SER A 109 -4.24 -4.77 -2.22
CA SER A 109 -5.66 -5.09 -2.17
C SER A 109 -5.98 -5.74 -0.84
N HIS A 110 -7.13 -5.40 -0.24
CA HIS A 110 -7.66 -6.21 0.86
C HIS A 110 -7.87 -7.66 0.38
N CYS A 111 -7.44 -8.62 1.21
CA CYS A 111 -7.36 -10.05 0.86
C CYS A 111 -6.48 -10.36 -0.37
N LEU A 112 -5.52 -9.49 -0.74
CA LEU A 112 -4.56 -9.70 -1.82
C LEU A 112 -5.21 -9.99 -3.19
N THR A 113 -6.40 -9.43 -3.44
CA THR A 113 -7.09 -9.60 -4.73
C THR A 113 -6.28 -8.99 -5.87
N GLU A 114 -5.83 -9.83 -6.80
CA GLU A 114 -5.04 -9.41 -7.96
C GLU A 114 -5.49 -10.09 -9.25
N SER A 115 -5.25 -9.42 -10.38
CA SER A 115 -5.38 -9.99 -11.72
C SER A 115 -4.69 -9.07 -12.72
N THR A 116 -4.36 -9.56 -13.91
CA THR A 116 -3.81 -8.74 -15.02
C THR A 116 -4.72 -7.54 -15.35
N ILE A 117 -6.04 -7.68 -15.20
CA ILE A 117 -6.99 -6.58 -15.40
C ILE A 117 -6.81 -5.50 -14.32
N ILE A 118 -6.72 -5.91 -13.05
CA ILE A 118 -6.51 -5.01 -11.92
C ILE A 118 -5.15 -4.30 -12.05
N LEU A 119 -4.07 -5.02 -12.37
CA LEU A 119 -2.73 -4.46 -12.55
C LEU A 119 -2.66 -3.40 -13.66
N ASN A 120 -3.35 -3.65 -14.79
CA ASN A 120 -3.47 -2.64 -15.86
C ASN A 120 -4.19 -1.38 -15.39
N ILE A 121 -5.24 -1.54 -14.58
CA ILE A 121 -5.99 -0.41 -14.05
C ILE A 121 -5.18 0.35 -13.00
N PHE A 122 -4.45 -0.35 -12.12
CA PHE A 122 -3.51 0.26 -11.19
C PHE A 122 -2.52 1.18 -11.93
N HIS A 123 -1.86 0.65 -12.96
CA HIS A 123 -0.97 1.42 -13.81
C HIS A 123 -1.68 2.63 -14.45
N SER A 124 -2.86 2.43 -15.04
CA SER A 124 -3.63 3.51 -15.69
C SER A 124 -4.06 4.63 -14.74
N LEU A 125 -4.15 4.35 -13.44
CA LEU A 125 -4.53 5.30 -12.39
C LEU A 125 -3.29 5.87 -11.65
N GLY A 126 -2.09 5.66 -12.20
CA GLY A 126 -0.85 6.22 -11.68
C GLY A 126 -0.34 5.58 -10.39
N LEU A 127 -0.75 4.35 -10.10
CA LEU A 127 -0.11 3.54 -9.07
C LEU A 127 1.16 2.93 -9.66
N ILE A 128 2.20 2.89 -8.83
CA ILE A 128 3.56 2.48 -9.21
C ILE A 128 3.98 1.24 -8.43
N TYR A 129 3.57 1.09 -7.17
CA TYR A 129 4.00 -0.02 -6.31
C TYR A 129 2.80 -0.89 -5.95
N ASP A 130 2.84 -2.15 -6.38
CA ASP A 130 1.86 -3.18 -6.02
C ASP A 130 2.47 -4.11 -4.97
N LEU A 131 1.73 -4.35 -3.88
CA LEU A 131 2.18 -5.14 -2.73
C LEU A 131 1.31 -6.38 -2.52
N ASN A 132 0.70 -6.91 -3.59
CA ASN A 132 -0.28 -8.01 -3.47
C ASN A 132 0.36 -9.40 -3.44
N THR A 133 1.57 -9.55 -3.96
CA THR A 133 2.26 -10.84 -3.96
C THR A 133 2.85 -11.11 -2.58
N PHE A 134 2.36 -12.17 -1.91
CA PHE A 134 2.87 -12.59 -0.61
C PHE A 134 3.70 -13.87 -0.74
N ILE A 135 5.00 -13.77 -0.46
CA ILE A 135 5.90 -14.92 -0.37
C ILE A 135 6.32 -15.09 1.10
N PRO A 136 5.96 -16.20 1.77
CA PRO A 136 6.31 -16.41 3.16
C PRO A 136 7.82 -16.35 3.38
N PHE A 137 8.25 -15.70 4.48
CA PHE A 137 9.66 -15.64 4.87
C PHE A 137 10.31 -17.03 4.99
N SER A 138 9.54 -18.02 5.43
CA SER A 138 9.98 -19.42 5.56
C SER A 138 10.20 -20.16 4.23
N SER A 139 9.90 -19.53 3.08
CA SER A 139 10.11 -20.14 1.76
C SER A 139 11.59 -20.29 1.40
N GLY A 140 12.48 -19.55 2.05
CA GLY A 140 13.91 -19.50 1.70
C GLY A 140 14.20 -18.81 0.36
N ILE A 141 13.21 -18.14 -0.25
CA ILE A 141 13.38 -17.40 -1.49
C ILE A 141 13.91 -15.99 -1.16
N THR A 142 15.04 -15.62 -1.76
CA THR A 142 15.52 -14.23 -1.74
C THR A 142 14.61 -13.38 -2.62
N LEU A 143 13.85 -12.47 -2.00
CA LEU A 143 12.88 -11.61 -2.68
C LEU A 143 13.58 -10.44 -3.37
N LYS A 144 13.08 -10.07 -4.55
CA LYS A 144 13.52 -8.89 -5.31
C LYS A 144 12.29 -8.20 -5.92
N PRO A 145 12.13 -6.88 -5.80
CA PRO A 145 11.10 -6.18 -6.55
C PRO A 145 11.37 -6.29 -8.04
N PHE A 146 10.32 -6.26 -8.86
CA PHE A 146 10.45 -6.40 -10.31
C PHE A 146 9.36 -5.62 -11.05
N ASN A 147 9.64 -5.26 -12.31
CA ASN A 147 8.64 -4.62 -13.17
C ASN A 147 7.61 -5.64 -13.65
N TYR A 148 6.33 -5.30 -13.52
CA TYR A 148 5.27 -5.98 -14.25
C TYR A 148 5.36 -5.73 -15.76
N PHE A 149 4.56 -6.49 -16.51
CA PHE A 149 4.40 -6.36 -17.96
C PHE A 149 3.88 -4.98 -18.41
N THR A 150 3.35 -4.15 -17.51
CA THR A 150 2.92 -2.77 -17.78
C THR A 150 4.11 -1.82 -17.99
N GLY A 151 5.32 -2.24 -17.61
CA GLY A 151 6.59 -1.54 -17.85
C GLY A 151 7.01 -0.56 -16.76
N SER A 152 6.07 -0.02 -15.97
CA SER A 152 6.35 0.96 -14.91
C SER A 152 5.74 0.60 -13.55
N LEU A 153 4.76 -0.31 -13.49
CA LEU A 153 4.28 -0.87 -12.24
C LEU A 153 5.32 -1.86 -11.69
N ILE A 154 5.69 -1.70 -10.44
CA ILE A 154 6.66 -2.49 -9.72
C ILE A 154 5.91 -3.38 -8.73
N ASN A 155 6.16 -4.69 -8.80
CA ASN A 155 5.81 -5.60 -7.74
C ASN A 155 6.80 -5.44 -6.58
N VAL A 156 6.27 -5.29 -5.37
CA VAL A 156 7.01 -5.23 -4.13
C VAL A 156 6.57 -6.43 -3.28
N LEU A 157 7.46 -7.42 -3.23
CA LEU A 157 7.29 -8.71 -2.53
C LEU A 157 7.40 -8.58 -1.00
#